data_AF-A0A1V4RPW9-F1
#
_entry.id   AF-A0A1V4RPW9-F1
#
_cell.length_a   1.000
_cell.length_b   1.000
_cell.length_c   1.000
_cell.angle_alpha   90.00
_cell.angle_beta   90.00
_cell.angle_gamma   90.00
#
_symmetry.space_group_name_H-M   'P 1'
#
loop_
_entity.id
_entity.type
_entity.pdbx_description
1 polymer ?
#
loop_
_entity_poly.entity_id
_entity_poly.type
_entity_poly.pdbx_seq_one_letter_code
_entity_poly.pdbx_strand_id
1 'polypeptide(L)' 'EWFLFSETQSRIVVSLDPANRQPFEQFFARQNVPVWLIGYVQENQLAVNELLNFSLAELAEMYYHTIERLME' A
#
# COMPACT_ATOMS: atom_id res chain seq x y z
N GLU A 1 12.07 7.65 -4.41
CA GLU A 1 11.18 8.73 -3.91
C GLU A 1 10.00 8.98 -4.84
N TRP A 2 10.20 9.29 -6.13
CA TRP A 2 9.12 9.59 -7.10
C TRP A 2 8.03 8.50 -7.25
N PHE A 3 8.31 7.25 -6.90
CA PHE A 3 7.35 6.14 -7.04
C PHE A 3 6.22 6.14 -6.01
N LEU A 4 6.38 6.80 -4.85
CA LEU A 4 5.38 6.78 -3.76
C LEU A 4 4.22 7.75 -3.99
N PHE A 5 4.50 8.89 -4.60
CA PHE A 5 3.54 9.99 -4.77
C PHE A 5 3.16 10.22 -6.24
N SER A 6 3.71 9.41 -7.15
CA SER A 6 3.32 9.44 -8.55
C SER A 6 1.95 8.82 -8.73
N GLU A 7 1.05 9.53 -9.39
CA GLU A 7 -0.22 9.01 -9.87
C GLU A 7 -0.03 8.47 -11.30
N THR A 8 -0.30 7.19 -11.49
CA THR A 8 -0.34 6.57 -12.83
C THR A 8 -1.46 5.54 -12.83
N GLN A 9 -2.11 5.41 -13.98
CA GLN A 9 -3.26 4.52 -14.14
C GLN A 9 -2.84 3.04 -14.12
N SER A 10 -3.83 2.17 -13.95
CA SER A 10 -3.69 0.71 -14.09
C SER A 10 -2.73 0.06 -13.08
N ARG A 11 -2.60 0.63 -11.88
CA ARG A 11 -1.95 -0.01 -10.72
C ARG A 11 -3.00 -0.44 -9.70
N ILE A 12 -2.88 -1.66 -9.21
CA ILE A 12 -3.80 -2.25 -8.24
C ILE A 12 -2.97 -2.85 -7.11
N VAL A 13 -3.36 -2.56 -5.87
CA VAL A 13 -2.80 -3.19 -4.67
C VAL A 13 -3.84 -4.16 -4.12
N VAL A 14 -3.43 -5.39 -3.84
CA VAL A 14 -4.30 -6.42 -3.28
C VAL A 14 -3.61 -7.10 -2.10
N SER A 15 -4.38 -7.51 -1.11
CA SER A 15 -3.96 -8.45 -0.07
C SER A 15 -4.44 -9.85 -0.43
N LEU A 16 -3.61 -10.87 -0.18
CA LEU A 16 -3.98 -12.26 -0.34
C LEU A 16 -3.45 -13.10 0.81
N ASP A 17 -4.10 -14.25 1.06
CA ASP A 17 -3.54 -15.27 1.93
C ASP A 17 -2.21 -15.78 1.33
N PRO A 18 -1.11 -15.88 2.11
CA PRO A 18 0.17 -16.39 1.64
C PRO A 18 0.09 -17.75 0.92
N ALA A 19 -0.84 -18.61 1.30
CA ALA A 19 -1.07 -19.91 0.66
C ALA A 19 -1.50 -19.77 -0.81
N ASN A 20 -2.12 -18.65 -1.18
CA ASN A 20 -2.59 -18.38 -2.54
C ASN A 20 -1.56 -17.64 -3.41
N ARG A 21 -0.37 -17.33 -2.89
CA ARG A 21 0.63 -16.51 -3.61
C ARG A 21 1.08 -17.12 -4.92
N GLN A 22 1.56 -18.36 -4.87
CA GLN A 22 2.08 -19.03 -6.05
C GLN A 22 1.04 -19.17 -7.18
N PRO A 23 -0.19 -19.68 -6.92
CA PRO A 23 -1.19 -19.76 -7.98
C PRO A 23 -1.62 -18.37 -8.50
N PHE A 24 -1.65 -17.35 -7.64
CA PHE A 24 -1.95 -15.97 -8.04
C PHE A 24 -0.89 -15.41 -9.00
N GLU A 25 0.39 -15.49 -8.64
CA GLU A 25 1.50 -15.01 -9.48
C GLU A 25 1.53 -15.76 -10.82
N GLN A 26 1.30 -17.08 -10.82
CA GLN A 26 1.25 -17.89 -12.05
C GLN A 26 0.09 -17.50 -12.97
N PHE A 27 -1.08 -17.17 -12.42
CA PHE A 27 -2.23 -16.74 -13.20
C PHE A 27 -1.92 -15.45 -13.97
N PHE A 28 -1.35 -14.44 -13.31
CA PHE A 28 -1.01 -13.16 -13.94
C PHE A 28 0.21 -13.24 -14.87
N ALA A 29 1.20 -14.08 -14.55
CA ALA A 29 2.35 -14.31 -15.42
C ALA A 29 1.92 -14.86 -16.80
N ARG A 30 0.93 -15.76 -16.85
CA ARG A 30 0.37 -16.28 -18.11
C ARG A 30 -0.32 -15.21 -18.97
N GLN A 31 -0.76 -14.12 -18.35
CA GLN A 31 -1.41 -12.98 -18.99
C GLN A 31 -0.42 -11.84 -19.30
N ASN A 32 0.88 -12.02 -19.03
CA ASN A 32 1.90 -10.98 -19.12
C ASN A 32 1.59 -9.74 -18.25
N VAL A 33 0.92 -9.93 -17.11
CA VAL A 33 0.64 -8.85 -16.16
C VAL A 33 1.72 -8.89 -15.07
N PRO A 34 2.48 -7.80 -14.86
CA PRO A 34 3.50 -7.76 -13.82
C PRO A 34 2.86 -7.74 -12.43
N VAL A 35 3.42 -8.55 -11.53
CA VAL A 35 3.02 -8.63 -10.13
C VAL A 35 4.26 -8.48 -9.26
N TRP A 36 4.14 -7.69 -8.20
CA TRP A 36 5.22 -7.47 -7.23
C TRP A 36 4.69 -7.71 -5.82
N LEU A 37 5.42 -8.51 -5.03
CA LEU A 37 5.20 -8.57 -3.59
C LEU A 37 5.83 -7.33 -2.96
N ILE A 38 5.01 -6.45 -2.41
CA ILE A 38 5.45 -5.18 -1.82
C ILE A 38 5.55 -5.21 -0.29
N GLY A 39 5.08 -6.28 0.36
CA GLY A 39 5.11 -6.42 1.81
C GLY A 39 4.02 -7.34 2.36
N TYR A 40 3.68 -7.13 3.62
CA TYR A 40 2.62 -7.85 4.34
C TYR A 40 1.79 -6.85 5.16
N VAL A 41 0.58 -7.26 5.54
CA VAL A 41 -0.28 -6.46 6.43
C VAL A 41 0.13 -6.70 7.87
N GLN A 42 0.26 -5.63 8.63
CA GLN A 42 0.47 -5.65 10.07
C GLN A 42 -0.39 -4.58 10.74
N GLU A 43 -0.48 -4.64 12.06
CA GLU A 43 -1.26 -3.69 12.85
C GLU A 43 -0.42 -2.46 13.22
N ASN A 44 -1.12 -1.35 13.50
CA ASN A 44 -0.62 -0.15 14.18
C ASN A 44 0.49 0.66 13.50
N GLN A 45 1.16 0.15 12.46
CA GLN A 45 2.30 0.83 11.83
C GLN A 45 2.31 0.67 10.31
N LEU A 46 2.57 1.78 9.60
CA LEU A 46 2.94 1.80 8.18
C LEU A 46 4.45 2.00 8.07
N ALA A 47 5.13 1.03 7.46
CA ALA A 47 6.57 1.10 7.20
C ALA A 47 6.85 0.90 5.70
N VAL A 48 7.73 1.73 5.15
CA VAL A 48 8.25 1.59 3.78
C VAL A 48 9.76 1.51 3.85
N ASN A 49 10.28 0.30 4.10
CA ASN A 49 11.71 0.06 4.34
C ASN A 49 12.30 1.09 5.32
N GLU A 50 13.50 1.63 5.02
CA GLU A 50 14.15 2.70 5.77
C GLU A 50 13.66 4.11 5.40
N LEU A 51 12.69 4.23 4.49
CA LEU A 51 12.27 5.51 3.92
C LEU A 51 11.18 6.19 4.76
N LEU A 52 10.17 5.43 5.20
CA LEU A 52 9.05 5.95 5.97
C LEU A 52 8.71 5.00 7.12
N ASN A 53 8.38 5.58 8.27
CA ASN A 53 7.90 4.86 9.42
C ASN A 53 6.92 5.74 10.21
N PHE A 54 5.64 5.38 10.17
CA PHE A 54 4.56 6.12 10.85
C PHE A 54 3.66 5.19 11.65
N SER A 55 3.09 5.71 12.73
CA SER A 55 1.97 5.04 13.40
C SER A 55 0.69 5.23 12.60
N LEU A 56 -0.20 4.22 12.57
CA LEU A 56 -1.50 4.36 11.90
C LEU A 56 -2.39 5.39 12.60
N ALA A 57 -2.22 5.59 13.90
CA ALA A 57 -2.96 6.59 14.68
C ALA A 57 -2.63 8.02 14.23
N GLU A 58 -1.34 8.32 14.05
CA GLU A 58 -0.87 9.61 13.53
C GLU A 58 -1.40 9.87 12.11
N LEU A 59 -1.29 8.89 11.23
CA LEU A 59 -1.82 9.02 9.86
C LEU A 59 -3.33 9.21 9.84
N ALA A 60 -4.07 8.50 10.69
CA ALA A 60 -5.51 8.65 10.79
C ALA A 60 -5.91 10.03 11.29
N GLU A 61 -5.25 10.56 12.33
CA GLU A 61 -5.52 11.92 12.82
C GLU A 61 -5.31 12.95 11.72
N MET A 62 -4.15 12.89 11.05
CA MET A 62 -3.82 13.83 9.99
C MET A 62 -4.79 13.72 8.81
N TYR A 63 -5.11 12.51 8.36
CA TYR A 63 -5.97 12.32 7.19
C TYR A 63 -7.41 12.77 7.45
N TYR A 64 -7.98 12.44 8.62
CA TYR A 64 -9.39 12.69 8.89
C TYR A 64 -9.68 14.09 9.46
N HIS A 65 -8.75 14.71 10.22
CA HIS A 65 -9.02 15.96 10.93
C HIS A 65 -8.35 17.21 10.36
N THR A 66 -7.44 17.09 9.37
CA THR A 66 -6.75 18.27 8.82
C THR A 66 -7.72 19.26 8.17
N ILE A 67 -8.70 18.78 7.40
CA ILE A 67 -9.65 19.68 6.72
C ILE A 67 -10.55 20.38 7.73
N GLU A 68 -11.09 19.64 8.71
CA GLU A 68 -11.91 20.17 9.81
C GLU A 68 -11.20 21.32 10.53
N ARG A 69 -9.96 21.09 10.98
CA ARG A 69 -9.12 22.10 11.65
C ARG A 69 -8.80 23.34 10.83
N LEU A 70 -8.83 23.25 9.51
CA LEU A 70 -8.55 24.37 8.62
C LEU A 70 -9.80 25.16 8.23
N MET A 71 -10.98 24.58 8.44
CA MET A 71 -12.27 25.18 8.10
C MET A 71 -12.99 25.81 9.30
N GLU A 72 -12.61 25.43 10.52
CA GLU A 72 -12.98 26.09 11.78
C GLU A 72 -12.03 27.25 12.14
#